data_AF-F7Q1U8-F1
#
_entry.id   AF-F7Q1U8-F1
#
_cell.length_a   1.000
_cell.length_b   1.000
_cell.length_c   1.000
_cell.angle_alpha   90.00
_cell.angle_beta   90.00
_cell.angle_gamma   90.00
#
_symmetry.space_group_name_H-M   'P 1'
#
loop_
_entity.id
_entity.type
_entity.pdbx_description
1 polymer ?
#
loop_
_entity_poly.entity_id
_entity_poly.type
_entity_poly.pdbx_seq_one_letter_code
_entity_poly.pdbx_strand_id
1 'polypeptide(L)'
;MNEKLSDIIIEMIEPYHSGEKDEIELLMLFAQCAWNVDLLPEAHKEKAIRDVLNVFEEVDQEDMLELIDLFKLYKKSNHADDERFILDYQVVAAGENPVIKVRSQPVSELKKAKNPNMNKTKVGRNEPCPCGSGKKYKKCCG
;
A
#
# COMPACT_ATOMS: atom_id res chain seq x y z
N MET A 1 17.61 -6.20 12.12
CA MET A 1 17.99 -4.87 11.62
C MET A 1 16.77 -4.37 10.85
N ASN A 2 16.23 -3.18 11.13
CA ASN A 2 15.05 -2.69 10.38
C ASN A 2 15.52 -2.18 9.02
N GLU A 3 15.62 -3.08 8.06
CA GLU A 3 15.89 -2.76 6.67
C GLU A 3 14.78 -1.88 6.09
N LYS A 4 15.14 -0.92 5.25
CA LYS A 4 14.16 -0.05 4.61
C LYS A 4 13.42 -0.86 3.56
N LEU A 5 12.10 -0.70 3.49
CA LEU A 5 11.30 -1.40 2.49
C LEU A 5 11.68 -0.99 1.06
N SER A 6 12.20 0.23 0.86
CA SER A 6 12.74 0.62 -0.45
C SER A 6 13.83 -0.32 -0.92
N ASP A 7 14.74 -0.71 -0.02
CA ASP A 7 15.94 -1.45 -0.36
C ASP A 7 15.57 -2.90 -0.71
N ILE A 8 14.64 -3.49 0.06
CA ILE A 8 14.05 -4.81 -0.21
C ILE A 8 13.36 -4.84 -1.58
N ILE A 9 12.53 -3.82 -1.87
CA ILE A 9 11.78 -3.80 -3.13
C ILE A 9 12.73 -3.57 -4.31
N ILE A 10 13.78 -2.75 -4.15
CA ILE A 10 14.82 -2.58 -5.16
C ILE A 10 15.50 -3.92 -5.45
N GLU A 11 15.96 -4.64 -4.42
CA GLU A 11 16.60 -5.96 -4.58
C GLU A 11 15.67 -6.97 -5.28
N MET A 12 14.38 -6.95 -4.94
CA MET A 12 13.39 -7.86 -5.53
C MET A 12 13.18 -7.62 -7.03
N ILE A 13 13.23 -6.36 -7.50
CA ILE A 13 12.97 -6.03 -8.91
C ILE A 13 14.24 -5.93 -9.77
N GLU A 14 15.42 -5.78 -9.14
CA GLU A 14 16.71 -5.60 -9.82
C GLU A 14 16.98 -6.63 -10.93
N PRO A 15 16.67 -7.94 -10.76
CA PRO A 15 16.92 -8.93 -11.82
C PRO A 15 16.05 -8.77 -13.07
N TYR A 16 15.03 -7.92 -13.03
CA TYR A 16 13.94 -7.88 -14.03
C TYR A 16 13.91 -6.58 -14.86
N HIS A 17 14.86 -5.67 -14.68
CA HIS A 17 14.95 -4.44 -15.49
C HIS A 17 16.35 -4.17 -16.05
N SER A 18 16.39 -3.44 -17.16
CA SER A 18 17.60 -2.89 -17.75
C SER A 18 18.00 -1.52 -17.17
N GLY A 19 17.17 -0.96 -16.28
CA GLY A 19 17.34 0.39 -15.71
C GLY A 19 16.48 1.45 -16.40
N GLU A 20 15.70 1.06 -17.42
CA GLU A 20 14.70 1.91 -18.05
C GLU A 20 13.57 2.28 -17.09
N LYS A 21 13.15 3.55 -17.13
CA LYS A 21 12.18 4.10 -16.17
C LYS A 21 10.83 3.38 -16.23
N ASP A 22 10.36 3.09 -17.44
CA ASP A 22 9.04 2.52 -17.66
C ASP A 22 9.00 1.04 -17.23
N GLU A 23 10.09 0.29 -17.43
CA GLU A 23 10.25 -1.06 -16.88
C GLU A 23 10.20 -1.03 -15.35
N ILE A 24 10.95 -0.12 -14.72
CA ILE A 24 10.96 0.02 -13.26
C ILE A 24 9.58 0.40 -12.73
N GLU A 25 8.88 1.34 -13.37
CA GLU A 25 7.52 1.73 -12.94
C GLU A 25 6.54 0.55 -13.03
N LEU A 26 6.63 -0.25 -14.08
CA LEU A 26 5.84 -1.46 -14.24
C LEU A 26 6.15 -2.51 -13.16
N LEU A 27 7.43 -2.76 -12.90
CA LEU A 27 7.87 -3.68 -11.86
C LEU A 27 7.46 -3.21 -10.47
N MET A 28 7.52 -1.90 -10.20
CA MET A 28 7.07 -1.32 -8.94
C MET A 28 5.57 -1.50 -8.72
N LEU A 29 4.76 -1.41 -9.77
CA LEU A 29 3.32 -1.71 -9.70
C LEU A 29 3.09 -3.17 -9.30
N PHE A 30 3.76 -4.12 -9.95
CA PHE A 30 3.62 -5.55 -9.67
C PHE A 30 4.20 -5.94 -8.31
N ALA A 31 5.35 -5.38 -7.93
CA ALA A 31 5.95 -5.52 -6.61
C ALA A 31 5.00 -5.03 -5.52
N GLN A 32 4.40 -3.84 -5.69
CA GLN A 32 3.40 -3.32 -4.77
C GLN A 32 2.17 -4.24 -4.66
N CYS A 33 1.66 -4.72 -5.80
CA CYS A 33 0.53 -5.65 -5.84
C CYS A 33 0.85 -6.95 -5.08
N ALA A 34 1.93 -7.63 -5.46
CA ALA A 34 2.40 -8.86 -4.85
C ALA A 34 2.60 -8.73 -3.33
N TRP A 35 3.26 -7.64 -2.91
CA TRP A 35 3.56 -7.38 -1.51
C TRP A 35 2.31 -7.17 -0.66
N ASN A 36 1.39 -6.33 -1.15
CA ASN A 36 0.19 -5.94 -0.43
C ASN A 36 -0.87 -7.03 -0.45
N VAL A 37 -1.03 -7.77 -1.55
CA VAL A 37 -2.00 -8.86 -1.69
C VAL A 37 -1.80 -9.92 -0.62
N ASP A 38 -0.55 -10.23 -0.28
CA ASP A 38 -0.23 -11.19 0.77
C ASP A 38 -0.78 -10.78 2.15
N LEU A 39 -0.95 -9.47 2.40
CA LEU A 39 -1.49 -8.89 3.63
C LEU A 39 -3.03 -8.78 3.63
N LEU A 40 -3.69 -9.08 2.51
CA LEU A 40 -5.15 -9.02 2.40
C LEU A 40 -5.83 -10.32 2.86
N PRO A 41 -7.09 -10.27 3.32
CA PRO A 41 -7.87 -11.48 3.53
C PRO A 41 -8.02 -12.27 2.22
N GLU A 42 -7.99 -13.60 2.29
CA GLU A 42 -8.02 -14.47 1.11
C GLU A 42 -9.12 -14.14 0.10
N ALA A 43 -10.33 -13.80 0.58
CA ALA A 43 -11.46 -13.44 -0.25
C ALA A 43 -11.24 -12.20 -1.16
N HIS A 44 -10.21 -11.39 -0.90
CA HIS A 44 -9.91 -10.17 -1.65
C HIS A 44 -8.67 -10.29 -2.54
N LYS A 45 -7.86 -11.35 -2.39
CA LYS A 45 -6.57 -11.47 -3.08
C LYS A 45 -6.74 -11.55 -4.59
N GLU A 46 -7.61 -12.44 -5.06
CA GLU A 46 -7.87 -12.64 -6.50
C GLU A 46 -8.39 -11.36 -7.17
N LYS A 47 -9.31 -10.66 -6.52
CA LYS A 47 -9.85 -9.40 -7.05
C LYS A 47 -8.77 -8.32 -7.13
N ALA A 48 -7.91 -8.20 -6.12
CA ALA A 48 -6.86 -7.19 -6.11
C ALA A 48 -5.85 -7.40 -7.25
N ILE A 49 -5.45 -8.65 -7.52
CA ILE A 49 -4.60 -8.99 -8.67
C ILE A 49 -5.31 -8.64 -9.97
N ARG A 50 -6.57 -9.07 -10.13
CA ARG A 50 -7.37 -8.79 -11.34
C ARG A 50 -7.50 -7.28 -11.59
N ASP A 51 -7.76 -6.49 -10.55
CA ASP A 51 -7.91 -5.03 -10.68
C ASP A 51 -6.61 -4.39 -11.23
N VAL A 52 -5.43 -4.91 -10.85
CA VAL A 52 -4.13 -4.46 -11.39
C VAL A 52 -3.93 -4.90 -12.83
N LEU A 53 -4.24 -6.15 -13.16
CA LEU A 53 -4.07 -6.69 -14.52
C LEU A 53 -5.01 -6.04 -15.53
N ASN A 54 -6.21 -5.65 -15.10
CA ASN A 54 -7.18 -4.96 -15.95
C ASN A 54 -6.70 -3.58 -16.44
N VAL A 55 -5.64 -3.01 -15.84
CA VAL A 55 -5.02 -1.78 -16.36
C VAL A 55 -4.33 -2.04 -17.72
N PHE A 56 -4.01 -3.28 -18.03
CA PHE A 56 -3.32 -3.71 -19.23
C PHE A 56 -4.33 -4.37 -20.20
N GLU A 57 -5.08 -3.55 -20.94
CA GLU A 57 -6.18 -4.00 -21.80
C GLU A 57 -5.71 -4.85 -23.01
N GLU A 58 -4.45 -4.74 -23.43
CA GLU A 58 -3.92 -5.36 -24.68
C GLU A 58 -2.74 -6.31 -24.48
N VAL A 59 -2.36 -6.61 -23.23
CA VAL A 59 -1.17 -7.41 -22.90
C VAL A 59 -1.57 -8.82 -22.46
N ASP A 60 -0.79 -9.82 -22.88
CA ASP A 60 -0.94 -11.18 -22.35
C ASP A 60 -0.71 -11.17 -20.83
N GLN A 61 -1.74 -11.58 -20.09
CA GLN A 61 -1.73 -11.51 -18.63
C GLN A 61 -0.97 -12.66 -17.99
N GLU A 62 -0.58 -13.68 -18.75
CA GLU A 62 0.13 -14.86 -18.23
C GLU A 62 1.51 -14.47 -17.67
N ASP A 63 2.31 -13.72 -18.44
CA ASP A 63 3.65 -13.27 -18.01
C ASP A 63 3.57 -12.35 -16.78
N MET A 64 2.57 -11.46 -16.74
CA MET A 64 2.36 -10.54 -15.62
C MET A 64 1.95 -11.29 -14.34
N LEU A 65 1.12 -12.33 -14.47
CA LEU A 65 0.74 -13.19 -13.36
C LEU A 65 1.93 -13.98 -12.83
N GLU A 66 2.76 -14.55 -13.72
CA GLU A 66 3.97 -15.28 -13.33
C GLU A 66 4.92 -14.38 -12.54
N LEU A 67 5.10 -13.14 -12.99
CA LEU A 67 5.95 -12.16 -12.31
C LEU A 67 5.40 -11.76 -10.92
N ILE A 68 4.09 -11.53 -10.81
CA ILE A 68 3.43 -11.28 -9.52
C ILE A 68 3.61 -12.47 -8.56
N ASP A 69 3.46 -13.70 -9.06
CA ASP A 69 3.63 -14.90 -8.25
C ASP A 69 5.08 -15.11 -7.82
N LEU A 70 6.04 -14.77 -8.67
CA LEU A 70 7.46 -14.76 -8.33
C LEU A 70 7.76 -13.76 -7.19
N PHE A 71 7.24 -12.53 -7.26
CA PHE A 71 7.41 -11.54 -6.20
C PHE A 71 6.73 -11.95 -4.88
N LYS A 72 5.55 -12.58 -4.95
CA LYS A 72 4.91 -13.18 -3.78
C LYS A 72 5.78 -14.26 -3.15
N LEU A 73 6.41 -15.11 -3.97
CA LEU A 73 7.32 -16.15 -3.50
C LEU A 73 8.58 -15.57 -2.86
N TYR A 74 9.17 -14.52 -3.46
CA TYR A 74 10.30 -13.79 -2.89
C TYR A 74 9.97 -13.27 -1.49
N LYS A 75 8.86 -12.54 -1.34
CA LYS A 75 8.41 -12.04 -0.04
C LYS A 75 8.21 -13.18 0.95
N LYS A 76 7.50 -14.25 0.56
CA LYS A 76 7.23 -15.40 1.43
C LYS A 76 8.51 -16.11 1.89
N SER A 77 9.55 -16.10 1.08
CA SER A 77 10.81 -16.81 1.38
C SER A 77 11.74 -15.97 2.26
N ASN A 78 11.78 -14.65 2.05
CA ASN A 78 12.76 -13.76 2.66
C ASN A 78 12.19 -12.82 3.73
N HIS A 79 10.90 -12.47 3.62
CA HIS A 79 10.23 -11.42 4.41
C HIS A 79 8.80 -11.83 4.81
N ALA A 80 8.58 -13.10 5.16
CA ALA A 80 7.25 -13.64 5.48
C ALA A 80 6.53 -12.90 6.61
N ASP A 81 7.28 -12.42 7.60
CA ASP A 81 6.76 -11.71 8.78
C ASP A 81 6.60 -10.19 8.56
N ASP A 82 6.91 -9.69 7.35
CA ASP A 82 6.83 -8.26 7.07
C ASP A 82 5.39 -7.82 6.75
N GLU A 83 4.76 -7.22 7.75
CA GLU A 83 3.40 -6.68 7.68
C GLU A 83 3.34 -5.20 7.27
N ARG A 84 4.39 -4.64 6.65
CA ARG A 84 4.35 -3.27 6.11
C ARG A 84 3.54 -3.25 4.81
N PHE A 85 2.53 -2.41 4.75
CA PHE A 85 1.73 -2.17 3.56
C PHE A 85 2.34 -1.01 2.75
N ILE A 86 2.54 -1.20 1.45
CA ILE A 86 3.06 -0.19 0.52
C ILE A 86 1.91 0.73 0.10
N LEU A 87 2.00 2.01 0.41
CA LEU A 87 0.99 3.01 0.09
C LEU A 87 1.19 3.57 -1.32
N ASP A 88 2.43 3.90 -1.66
CA ASP A 88 2.84 4.45 -2.93
C ASP A 88 4.36 4.36 -3.06
N TYR A 89 4.82 4.63 -4.27
CA TYR A 89 6.22 4.71 -4.62
C TYR A 89 6.48 5.89 -5.56
N GLN A 90 7.75 6.28 -5.65
CA GLN A 90 8.22 7.27 -6.61
C GLN A 90 9.53 6.80 -7.23
N VAL A 91 9.60 6.81 -8.55
CA VAL A 91 10.84 6.62 -9.31
C VAL A 91 11.39 8.00 -9.64
N VAL A 92 12.46 8.42 -8.96
CA VAL A 92 13.00 9.79 -9.02
C VAL A 92 14.07 9.94 -10.10
N ALA A 93 14.86 8.89 -10.34
CA ALA A 93 15.88 8.83 -11.38
C ALA A 93 15.95 7.39 -11.93
N ALA A 94 16.24 7.25 -13.22
CA ALA A 94 16.38 5.97 -13.93
C ALA A 94 17.71 5.96 -14.73
N GLY A 95 18.27 4.78 -14.96
CA GLY A 95 19.65 4.54 -15.44
C GLY A 95 20.33 3.43 -14.64
N GLU A 96 21.66 3.40 -14.59
CA GLU A 96 22.43 2.33 -13.91
C GLU A 96 22.16 2.24 -12.39
N ASN A 97 21.63 3.29 -11.76
CA ASN A 97 21.31 3.29 -10.34
C ASN A 97 19.99 4.03 -10.06
N PRO A 98 18.84 3.34 -10.19
CA PRO A 98 17.54 3.97 -10.04
C PRO A 98 17.27 4.38 -8.59
N VAL A 99 16.73 5.59 -8.41
CA VAL A 99 16.37 6.10 -7.08
C VAL A 99 14.88 5.89 -6.85
N ILE A 100 14.54 4.84 -6.11
CA ILE A 100 13.17 4.46 -5.78
C ILE A 100 12.87 4.82 -4.33
N LYS A 101 11.78 5.55 -4.12
CA LYS A 101 11.23 5.83 -2.79
C LYS A 101 9.96 5.02 -2.60
N VAL A 102 9.87 4.29 -1.49
CA VAL A 102 8.68 3.53 -1.13
C VAL A 102 8.12 4.10 0.17
N ARG A 103 6.85 4.53 0.14
CA ARG A 103 6.13 4.92 1.34
C ARG A 103 5.32 3.73 1.83
N SER A 104 5.55 3.31 3.07
CA SER A 104 4.86 2.18 3.68
C SER A 104 4.54 2.42 5.14
N GLN A 105 3.59 1.64 5.66
CA GLN A 105 3.20 1.66 7.06
C GLN A 105 2.75 0.27 7.52
N PRO A 106 2.94 -0.10 8.80
CA PRO A 106 2.44 -1.37 9.31
C PRO A 106 0.92 -1.50 9.16
N VAL A 107 0.43 -2.69 8.83
CA VAL A 107 -1.02 -2.98 8.73
C VAL A 107 -1.76 -2.68 10.05
N SER A 108 -1.08 -2.79 11.19
CA SER A 108 -1.63 -2.43 12.50
C SER A 108 -1.97 -0.93 12.62
N GLU A 109 -1.22 -0.05 11.95
CA GLU A 109 -1.48 1.40 11.94
C GLU A 109 -2.60 1.77 10.97
N LEU A 110 -2.70 1.09 9.83
CA LEU A 110 -3.84 1.21 8.91
C LEU A 110 -5.18 0.90 9.60
N LYS A 111 -5.20 -0.11 10.46
CA LYS A 111 -6.40 -0.47 11.24
C LYS A 111 -6.76 0.60 12.28
N LYS A 112 -5.77 1.28 12.87
CA LYS A 112 -5.99 2.36 13.86
C LYS A 112 -6.60 3.62 13.23
N ALA A 113 -6.25 3.94 11.98
CA ALA A 113 -6.81 5.07 11.25
C ALA A 113 -8.33 4.91 10.95
N LYS A 114 -8.85 3.68 10.98
CA LYS A 114 -10.27 3.36 10.80
C LYS A 114 -11.13 3.46 12.08
N ASN A 115 -10.57 3.93 13.19
CA ASN A 115 -11.37 4.37 14.32
C ASN A 115 -11.80 5.84 14.11
N PRO A 116 -13.03 6.13 13.67
CA PRO A 116 -13.57 7.50 13.68
C PRO A 116 -13.71 8.07 15.11
N ASN A 117 -13.34 7.31 16.13
CA ASN A 117 -13.47 7.67 17.54
C ASN A 117 -12.28 8.47 18.11
N MET A 118 -11.33 8.91 17.27
CA MET A 118 -10.29 9.88 17.64
C MET A 118 -10.60 11.29 17.11
N ASN A 119 -11.80 11.77 17.44
CA ASN A 119 -12.08 13.19 17.68
C ASN A 119 -13.43 13.32 18.39
N LYS A 120 -13.59 12.66 19.55
CA LYS A 120 -14.40 13.31 20.59
C LYS A 120 -13.55 14.45 21.12
N THR A 121 -13.54 15.57 20.39
CA THR A 121 -13.31 16.87 21.03
C THR A 121 -14.14 16.83 22.30
N LYS A 122 -13.52 16.98 23.47
CA LYS A 122 -14.25 17.06 24.74
C LYS A 122 -15.06 18.37 24.71
N VAL A 123 -16.13 18.40 23.92
CA VAL A 123 -17.02 19.54 23.81
C VAL A 123 -17.68 19.69 25.17
N GLY A 124 -17.48 20.84 25.80
CA GLY A 124 -18.08 21.09 27.09
C GLY A 124 -19.61 21.01 26.97
N ARG A 125 -20.31 20.46 27.96
CA ARG A 125 -21.80 20.34 27.95
C ARG A 125 -22.50 21.66 27.61
N ASN A 126 -21.87 22.80 27.90
CA ASN A 126 -22.41 24.15 27.65
C ASN A 126 -21.90 24.82 26.36
N GLU A 127 -21.00 24.20 25.59
CA GLU A 127 -20.47 24.74 24.32
C GLU A 127 -21.42 24.49 23.15
N PRO A 128 -21.31 25.24 22.04
CA PRO A 128 -22.08 25.00 20.81
C PRO A 128 -21.93 23.55 20.31
N CYS A 129 -23.04 22.96 19.90
CA CYS A 129 -23.07 21.58 19.46
C CYS A 129 -22.39 21.44 18.09
N PRO A 130 -21.44 20.50 17.91
CA PRO A 130 -20.69 20.35 16.66
C PRO A 130 -21.54 19.82 15.50
N CYS A 131 -22.82 19.46 15.72
CA CYS A 131 -23.75 19.07 14.65
C CYS A 131 -24.32 20.25 13.84
N GLY A 132 -23.92 21.49 14.16
CA GLY A 132 -24.35 22.68 13.43
C GLY A 132 -25.75 23.19 13.77
N SER A 133 -26.38 22.68 14.84
CA SER A 133 -27.74 23.08 15.25
C SER A 133 -27.83 24.46 15.90
N GLY A 134 -26.69 25.09 16.23
CA GLY A 134 -26.62 26.35 16.98
C GLY A 134 -26.97 26.26 18.47
N LYS A 135 -27.35 25.06 18.97
CA LYS A 135 -27.70 24.84 20.39
C LYS A 135 -26.47 24.42 21.21
N LYS A 136 -26.50 24.62 22.54
CA LYS A 136 -25.48 24.06 23.45
C LYS A 136 -25.54 22.53 23.45
N TYR A 137 -24.40 21.84 23.59
CA TYR A 137 -24.28 20.39 23.49
C TYR A 137 -25.29 19.63 24.38
N LYS A 138 -25.45 20.03 25.65
CA LYS A 138 -26.41 19.46 26.63
C LYS A 138 -27.90 19.58 26.27
N LYS A 139 -28.22 20.37 25.24
CA LYS A 139 -29.60 20.61 24.77
C LYS A 139 -29.80 20.08 23.35
N CYS A 140 -28.86 19.28 22.84
CA CYS A 140 -28.90 18.79 21.46
C CYS A 140 -28.46 17.34 21.37
N CYS A 141 -27.16 17.07 21.48
CA CYS A 141 -26.58 15.73 21.27
C CYS A 141 -26.08 15.07 22.57
N GLY A 142 -26.31 15.70 23.73
CA GLY A 142 -25.96 15.17 25.07
C GLY A 142 -26.85 15.71 26.17
#